data_AF-A0A136KKS3-F1
#
_entry.id   AF-A0A136KKS3-F1
#
_cell.length_a   1.000
_cell.length_b   1.000
_cell.length_c   1.000
_cell.angle_alpha   90.00
_cell.angle_beta   90.00
_cell.angle_gamma   90.00
#
_symmetry.space_group_name_H-M   'P 1'
#
loop_
_entity.id
_entity.type
_entity.pdbx_description
1 polymer ?
#
loop_
_entity_poly.entity_id
_entity_poly.type
_entity_poly.pdbx_seq_one_letter_code
_entity_poly.pdbx_strand_id
1 'polypeptide(L)'
;MSNKNLQQQKTNASDIIAEEVAVVNTINSDYEKKYGFKDNIKNSFDLGKGINKKIIKQISKLKNEDDWMLNNRLKAYDIFLKKRNADMGRRFI
;
A
#
# COMPACT_ATOMS: atom_id res chain seq x y z
N MET A 1 59.58 -16.16 -23.26
CA MET A 1 59.08 -15.26 -22.19
C MET A 1 58.26 -14.15 -22.85
N SER A 2 56.94 -14.30 -22.89
CA SER A 2 56.05 -13.22 -23.34
C SER A 2 55.07 -12.91 -22.24
N ASN A 3 54.91 -11.61 -22.05
CA ASN A 3 54.51 -10.95 -20.83
C ASN A 3 53.06 -10.49 -20.96
N LYS A 4 52.35 -10.49 -19.82
CA LYS A 4 51.16 -9.68 -19.52
C LYS A 4 49.89 -10.01 -20.32
N ASN A 5 48.89 -10.59 -19.66
CA ASN A 5 47.66 -9.86 -19.30
C ASN A 5 46.73 -10.76 -18.45
N LEU A 6 47.05 -10.96 -17.16
CA LEU A 6 46.16 -11.67 -16.22
C LEU A 6 45.17 -10.73 -15.50
N GLN A 7 45.03 -9.50 -15.98
CA GLN A 7 44.07 -8.53 -15.45
C GLN A 7 43.47 -7.82 -16.66
N GLN A 8 42.52 -8.48 -17.33
CA GLN A 8 41.49 -7.73 -18.05
C GLN A 8 40.79 -6.92 -16.97
N GLN A 9 41.24 -5.68 -16.86
CA GLN A 9 40.81 -4.69 -15.90
C GLN A 9 39.27 -4.64 -15.92
N LYS A 10 38.64 -4.64 -14.75
CA LYS A 10 37.25 -4.19 -14.59
C LYS A 10 37.18 -2.73 -15.09
N THR A 11 36.99 -2.51 -16.39
CA THR A 11 37.45 -1.26 -17.05
C THR A 11 36.39 -0.22 -17.31
N ASN A 12 35.11 -0.51 -17.11
CA ASN A 12 34.08 0.51 -17.32
C ASN A 12 33.35 0.78 -16.01
N ALA A 13 33.26 2.06 -15.64
CA ALA A 13 32.49 2.50 -14.47
C ALA A 13 31.05 1.99 -14.50
N SER A 14 30.48 1.81 -15.70
CA SER A 14 29.18 1.18 -15.93
C SER A 14 29.08 -0.24 -15.39
N ASP A 15 30.14 -1.04 -15.53
CA ASP A 15 30.14 -2.45 -15.16
C ASP A 15 30.28 -2.61 -13.64
N ILE A 16 31.02 -1.70 -13.00
CA ILE A 16 31.13 -1.58 -11.54
C ILE A 16 29.80 -1.14 -10.94
N ILE A 17 29.18 -0.09 -11.52
CA ILE A 17 27.86 0.39 -11.09
C ILE A 17 26.81 -0.72 -11.25
N ALA A 18 26.88 -1.52 -12.32
CA ALA A 18 25.96 -2.64 -12.52
C ALA A 18 26.13 -3.74 -11.46
N GLU A 19 27.37 -4.07 -11.08
CA GLU A 19 27.67 -5.03 -10.00
C GLU A 19 27.14 -4.50 -8.65
N GLU A 20 27.36 -3.23 -8.33
CA GLU A 20 26.88 -2.59 -7.10
C GLU A 20 25.34 -2.53 -7.01
N VAL A 21 24.67 -2.15 -8.11
CA VAL A 21 23.20 -2.10 -8.17
C VAL A 21 22.61 -3.51 -8.02
N ALA A 22 23.25 -4.53 -8.58
CA ALA A 22 22.83 -5.91 -8.40
C ALA A 22 22.88 -6.33 -6.92
N VAL A 23 23.97 -6.00 -6.21
CA VAL A 23 24.12 -6.28 -4.77
C VAL A 23 23.04 -5.59 -3.94
N VAL A 24 22.77 -4.30 -4.20
CA VAL A 24 21.72 -3.54 -3.50
C VAL A 24 20.33 -4.15 -3.74
N ASN A 25 20.03 -4.56 -4.97
CA ASN A 25 18.76 -5.19 -5.29
C ASN A 25 18.58 -6.53 -4.57
N THR A 26 19.65 -7.33 -4.44
CA THR A 26 19.63 -8.57 -3.66
C THR A 26 19.33 -8.29 -2.19
N ILE A 27 20.04 -7.34 -1.56
CA ILE A 27 19.81 -6.96 -0.16
C ILE A 27 18.37 -6.50 0.06
N ASN A 28 17.84 -5.66 -0.83
CA ASN A 28 16.45 -5.19 -0.75
C ASN A 28 15.46 -6.35 -0.89
N SER A 29 15.71 -7.30 -1.79
CA SER A 29 14.84 -8.47 -1.97
C SER A 29 14.82 -9.39 -0.76
N ASP A 30 15.97 -9.59 -0.11
CA ASP A 30 16.10 -10.39 1.10
C ASP A 30 15.39 -9.71 2.28
N TYR A 31 15.51 -8.39 2.38
CA TYR A 31 14.79 -7.60 3.38
C TYR A 31 13.28 -7.66 3.17
N GLU A 32 12.79 -7.46 1.95
CA GLU A 32 11.37 -7.55 1.60
C GLU A 32 10.80 -8.95 1.88
N LYS A 33 11.58 -10.02 1.67
CA LYS A 33 11.14 -11.39 1.96
C LYS A 33 11.11 -11.68 3.46
N LYS A 34 12.07 -11.16 4.22
CA LYS A 34 12.23 -11.47 5.65
C LYS A 34 11.42 -10.56 6.56
N TYR A 35 11.22 -9.30 6.15
CA TYR A 35 10.63 -8.23 6.96
C TYR A 35 9.56 -7.42 6.21
N GLY A 36 9.31 -7.69 4.93
CA GLY A 36 8.28 -6.99 4.16
C GLY A 36 6.88 -7.40 4.60
N PHE A 37 6.07 -6.40 4.96
CA PHE A 37 4.66 -6.59 5.31
C PHE A 37 3.80 -6.65 4.05
N LYS A 38 3.83 -7.77 3.34
CA LYS A 38 3.00 -8.01 2.15
C LYS A 38 2.13 -9.25 2.38
N ASP A 39 0.85 -9.02 2.60
CA ASP A 39 -0.15 -10.07 2.60
C ASP A 39 -0.90 -10.07 1.26
N ASN A 40 -0.99 -11.23 0.61
CA ASN A 40 -1.70 -11.38 -0.67
C ASN A 40 -3.20 -11.57 -0.40
N ILE A 41 -3.86 -10.50 0.05
CA ILE A 41 -5.28 -10.55 0.38
C ILE A 41 -6.09 -10.49 -0.92
N LYS A 42 -6.76 -11.60 -1.25
CA LYS A 42 -7.80 -11.61 -2.28
C LYS A 42 -9.11 -11.15 -1.63
N ASN A 43 -9.53 -9.92 -1.92
CA ASN A 43 -10.85 -9.45 -1.49
C ASN A 43 -11.93 -10.31 -2.17
N SER A 44 -12.79 -10.95 -1.38
CA SER A 44 -13.92 -11.74 -1.89
C SER A 44 -14.99 -10.87 -2.55
N PHE A 45 -15.05 -9.59 -2.19
CA PHE A 45 -16.01 -8.64 -2.72
C PHE A 45 -15.43 -7.23 -2.70
N ASP A 46 -15.50 -6.53 -3.83
CA ASP A 46 -15.08 -5.13 -3.95
C ASP A 46 -16.31 -4.22 -4.10
N LEU A 47 -16.45 -3.25 -3.20
CA LEU A 47 -17.53 -2.24 -3.20
C LEU A 47 -17.14 -0.99 -4.00
N GLY A 48 -15.92 -0.93 -4.54
CA GLY A 48 -15.35 0.24 -5.17
C GLY A 48 -14.70 1.18 -4.15
N LYS A 49 -14.21 2.32 -4.66
CA LYS A 49 -13.46 3.30 -3.86
C LYS A 49 -14.39 4.31 -3.17
N GLY A 50 -14.05 4.63 -1.91
CA GLY A 50 -14.71 5.66 -1.12
C GLY A 50 -16.00 5.20 -0.43
N ILE A 51 -16.61 6.11 0.35
CA ILE A 51 -17.90 5.87 1.02
C ILE A 51 -18.95 6.76 0.38
N ASN A 52 -20.08 6.16 -0.01
CA ASN A 52 -21.25 6.88 -0.50
C ASN A 52 -22.54 6.14 -0.09
N LYS A 53 -23.70 6.77 -0.30
CA LYS A 53 -25.00 6.18 0.09
C LYS A 53 -25.30 4.84 -0.61
N LYS A 54 -24.82 4.64 -1.85
CA LYS A 54 -25.01 3.39 -2.61
C LYS A 54 -24.22 2.24 -1.97
N ILE A 55 -22.96 2.49 -1.62
CA ILE A 55 -22.08 1.53 -0.93
C ILE A 55 -22.66 1.15 0.42
N ILE A 56 -23.18 2.11 1.19
CA ILE A 56 -23.83 1.84 2.48
C ILE A 56 -25.03 0.90 2.31
N LYS A 57 -25.89 1.15 1.31
CA LYS A 57 -27.02 0.26 0.99
C LYS A 57 -26.55 -1.14 0.56
N GLN A 58 -25.48 -1.23 -0.22
CA GLN A 58 -24.91 -2.52 -0.63
C GLN A 58 -24.35 -3.29 0.57
N ILE A 59 -23.59 -2.63 1.45
CA ILE A 59 -23.08 -3.24 2.69
C ILE A 59 -24.23 -3.77 3.55
N SER A 60 -25.29 -2.98 3.71
CA SER A 60 -26.45 -3.36 4.53
C SER A 60 -27.15 -4.61 3.98
N LYS A 61 -27.33 -4.67 2.65
CA LYS A 61 -27.87 -5.86 1.96
C LYS A 61 -26.96 -7.08 2.10
N LEU A 62 -25.65 -6.92 1.93
CA LEU A 62 -24.69 -8.01 2.08
C LEU A 62 -24.69 -8.59 3.51
N LYS A 63 -24.96 -7.74 4.49
CA LYS A 63 -25.05 -8.12 5.91
C LYS A 63 -26.45 -8.55 6.36
N ASN A 64 -27.43 -8.53 5.46
CA ASN A 64 -28.83 -8.83 5.75
C ASN A 64 -29.38 -8.05 6.96
N GLU A 65 -29.09 -6.74 6.97
CA GLU A 65 -29.50 -5.83 8.05
C GLU A 65 -30.94 -5.33 7.86
N ASP A 66 -31.66 -5.16 8.97
CA ASP A 66 -32.99 -4.56 8.98
C ASP A 66 -32.95 -3.06 8.64
N ASP A 67 -34.10 -2.52 8.21
CA ASP A 67 -34.24 -1.12 7.79
C ASP A 67 -33.79 -0.10 8.85
N TRP A 68 -33.97 -0.44 10.14
CA TRP A 68 -33.53 0.42 11.23
C TRP A 68 -32.01 0.64 11.21
N MET A 69 -31.22 -0.41 10.95
CA MET A 69 -29.76 -0.33 10.86
C MET A 69 -29.32 0.43 9.62
N LEU A 70 -29.98 0.19 8.48
CA LEU A 70 -29.70 0.93 7.25
C LEU A 70 -29.94 2.43 7.45
N ASN A 71 -31.07 2.80 8.05
CA ASN A 71 -31.40 4.19 8.35
C ASN A 71 -30.40 4.83 9.31
N ASN A 72 -29.95 4.10 10.32
CA ASN A 72 -28.93 4.56 11.25
C ASN A 72 -27.57 4.81 10.53
N ARG A 73 -27.15 3.92 9.64
CA ARG A 73 -25.93 4.09 8.83
C ARG A 73 -26.02 5.30 7.90
N LEU A 74 -27.17 5.50 7.24
CA LEU A 74 -27.40 6.65 6.36
C LEU A 74 -27.38 7.97 7.14
N LYS A 75 -27.99 7.99 8.34
CA LYS A 75 -27.95 9.16 9.23
C LYS A 75 -26.51 9.47 9.67
N ALA A 76 -25.73 8.44 10.03
CA ALA A 76 -24.32 8.61 10.39
C ALA A 76 -23.50 9.19 9.22
N TYR A 77 -23.73 8.73 7.99
CA TYR A 77 -23.09 9.26 6.79
C TYR A 77 -23.46 10.72 6.54
N ASP A 78 -24.74 11.10 6.70
CA ASP A 78 -25.15 12.50 6.55
C ASP A 78 -24.53 13.39 7.65
N ILE A 79 -24.38 12.88 8.87
CA ILE A 79 -23.66 13.60 9.95
C ILE A 79 -22.18 13.73 9.62
N PHE A 80 -21.54 12.67 9.12
CA PHE A 80 -20.14 12.66 8.72
C PHE A 80 -19.86 13.73 7.66
N LEU A 81 -20.72 13.83 6.62
CA LEU A 81 -20.59 14.86 5.60
C LEU A 81 -20.79 16.29 6.14
N LYS A 82 -21.65 16.46 7.15
CA LYS A 82 -21.91 17.78 7.76
C LYS A 82 -20.84 18.19 8.78
N LYS A 83 -20.19 17.23 9.42
CA LYS A 83 -19.12 17.51 10.38
C LYS A 83 -17.87 17.87 9.60
N ARG A 84 -17.41 19.11 9.76
CA ARG A 84 -16.01 19.47 9.48
C ARG A 84 -15.14 18.47 10.25
N ASN A 85 -14.22 17.79 9.56
CA ASN A 85 -13.25 16.91 10.20
C ASN A 85 -12.72 17.63 11.44
N ALA A 86 -12.95 17.04 12.61
CA ALA A 86 -12.35 17.55 13.82
C ALA A 86 -10.83 17.50 13.57
N ASP A 87 -10.18 18.65 13.63
CA ASP A 87 -8.73 18.77 13.52
C ASP A 87 -8.14 18.09 14.77
N MET A 88 -8.04 16.76 14.72
CA MET A 88 -7.42 15.88 15.71
C MET A 88 -5.92 16.12 15.65
N GLY A 89 -5.49 17.30 16.11
CA GLY A 89 -4.12 17.76 16.01
C GLY A 89 -3.91 19.23 16.40
N ARG A 90 -4.95 20.08 16.37
CA ARG A 90 -4.80 21.50 16.76
C ARG A 90 -4.98 21.74 18.26
N ARG A 91 -4.23 21.01 19.09
CA ARG A 91 -3.91 21.44 20.45
C ARG A 91 -2.60 22.21 20.33
N PHE A 92 -2.70 23.51 20.10
CA PHE A 92 -1.55 24.42 20.11
C PHE A 92 -0.76 24.21 21.40
N ILE A 93 0.51 23.85 21.24
CA ILE A 93 1.58 24.16 22.17
C ILE A 93 2.28 25.39 21.59
#